data_AF-A0AAW5HDV1-F1
#
_entry.id   AF-A0AAW5HDV1-F1
#
_cell.length_a   1.000
_cell.length_b   1.000
_cell.length_c   1.000
_cell.angle_alpha   90.00
_cell.angle_beta   90.00
_cell.angle_gamma   90.00
#
_symmetry.space_group_name_H-M   'P 1'
#
loop_
_entity.id
_entity.type
_entity.pdbx_description
1 polymer ?
#
loop_
_entity_poly.entity_id
_entity_poly.type
_entity_poly.pdbx_seq_one_letter_code
_entity_poly.pdbx_strand_id
1 'polypeptide(L)'
;MTTFWSLYVTVLTLGTIFSLTWLLLSTRKGQREEVTDETVGHAFDGIEEYDNPLPKWWFWLFVGTIIFALGYLVLYPGLGNWKGILPGYSYLDNDKQTEFSNGQPGWTGVHEWEKEMAKADARFGPIFAKFAAMPIVDVAKDPQALKMGARLFASNCSVCHGSDAKGAFGFPNLTDNDWRWGGEPETIKTTIMGGRHGVMPAWAEVIGDQGVADVAAFVV
;
A
#
# COMPACT_ATOMS: atom_id res chain seq x y z
N MET A 1 8.82 -14.27 17.51
CA MET A 1 9.09 -13.56 18.78
C MET A 1 9.53 -14.59 19.84
N THR A 2 10.35 -14.25 20.82
CA THR A 2 10.69 -15.21 21.89
C THR A 2 9.45 -15.57 22.71
N THR A 3 9.43 -16.74 23.34
CA THR A 3 8.29 -17.19 24.16
C THR A 3 7.94 -16.21 25.27
N PHE A 4 8.95 -15.61 25.92
CA PHE A 4 8.75 -14.58 26.93
C PHE A 4 7.94 -13.40 26.41
N TRP A 5 8.37 -12.79 25.31
CA TRP A 5 7.68 -11.63 24.74
C TRP A 5 6.30 -11.99 24.19
N SER A 6 6.13 -13.21 23.66
CA SER A 6 4.83 -13.71 23.24
C SER A 6 3.85 -13.78 24.42
N LEU A 7 4.27 -14.38 25.53
CA LEU A 7 3.43 -14.49 26.74
C LEU A 7 3.14 -13.12 27.34
N TYR A 8 4.13 -12.23 27.40
CA TYR A 8 3.97 -10.87 27.88
C TYR A 8 2.85 -10.12 27.13
N VAL A 9 2.88 -10.14 25.79
CA VAL A 9 1.85 -9.48 24.96
C VAL A 9 0.48 -10.13 25.17
N THR A 10 0.43 -11.46 25.17
CA THR A 10 -0.84 -12.20 25.34
C THR A 10 -1.49 -11.91 26.70
N VAL A 11 -0.71 -11.94 27.78
CA VAL A 11 -1.22 -11.71 29.15
C VAL A 11 -1.70 -10.27 29.31
N LEU A 12 -0.95 -9.28 28.83
CA LEU A 12 -1.38 -7.88 28.92
C LEU A 12 -2.64 -7.60 28.09
N THR A 13 -2.72 -8.16 26.88
CA THR A 13 -3.87 -7.94 26.00
C THR A 13 -5.14 -8.57 26.59
N LEU A 14 -5.07 -9.83 27.02
CA LEU A 14 -6.23 -10.50 27.63
C LEU A 14 -6.57 -9.93 29.01
N GLY A 15 -5.54 -9.55 29.79
CA GLY A 15 -5.73 -8.92 31.10
C GLY A 15 -6.41 -7.55 31.00
N THR A 16 -6.07 -6.74 29.98
CA THR A 16 -6.73 -5.45 29.74
C THR A 16 -8.17 -5.63 29.26
N ILE A 17 -8.44 -6.55 28.33
CA ILE A 17 -9.82 -6.87 27.91
C ILE A 17 -10.67 -7.37 29.09
N PHE A 18 -10.10 -8.24 29.92
CA PHE A 18 -10.76 -8.70 31.15
C PHE A 18 -11.02 -7.54 32.11
N SER A 19 -10.05 -6.66 32.32
CA SER A 19 -10.18 -5.49 33.20
C SER A 19 -11.25 -4.52 32.70
N LEU A 20 -11.33 -4.28 31.39
CA LEU A 20 -12.39 -3.46 30.77
C LEU A 20 -13.77 -4.11 30.95
N THR A 21 -13.86 -5.42 30.76
CA THR A 21 -15.11 -6.17 30.96
C THR A 21 -15.56 -6.09 32.43
N TRP A 22 -14.63 -6.28 33.36
CA TRP A 22 -14.90 -6.17 34.79
C TRP A 22 -15.31 -4.75 35.17
N LEU A 23 -14.61 -3.73 34.68
CA LEU A 23 -14.94 -2.32 34.92
C LEU A 23 -16.35 -2.00 34.43
N LEU A 24 -16.69 -2.38 33.20
CA LEU A 24 -18.01 -2.15 32.60
C LEU A 24 -19.14 -2.82 33.41
N LEU A 25 -18.92 -4.05 33.88
CA LEU A 25 -19.91 -4.76 34.70
C LEU A 25 -19.97 -4.23 36.13
N SER A 26 -18.86 -3.75 36.69
CA SER A 26 -18.78 -3.20 38.04
C SER A 26 -19.51 -1.85 38.12
N THR A 27 -19.24 -0.94 37.16
CA THR A 27 -19.94 0.35 37.09
C THR A 27 -21.44 0.17 36.88
N ARG A 28 -21.82 -0.83 36.08
CA ARG A 28 -23.23 -1.18 35.85
C ARG A 28 -23.95 -1.71 37.09
N LYS A 29 -23.26 -2.30 38.09
CA LYS A 29 -23.92 -2.78 39.32
C LYS A 29 -24.37 -1.64 40.24
N GLY A 30 -23.68 -0.50 40.20
CA GLY A 30 -23.98 0.66 41.03
C GLY A 30 -24.91 1.69 40.39
N GLN A 31 -25.38 1.44 39.15
CA GLN A 31 -26.20 2.40 38.42
C GLN A 31 -27.68 2.32 38.82
N ARG A 32 -28.42 3.40 38.57
CA ARG A 32 -29.87 3.47 38.75
C ARG A 32 -30.64 2.68 37.67
N GLU A 33 -31.91 2.35 37.93
CA GLU A 33 -32.72 1.63 36.94
C GLU A 33 -33.26 2.53 35.83
N GLU A 34 -33.55 3.80 36.15
CA GLU A 34 -34.17 4.77 35.26
C GLU A 34 -33.36 6.07 35.19
N VAL A 35 -33.62 6.85 34.15
CA VAL A 35 -33.03 8.18 33.98
C VAL A 35 -33.70 9.13 34.98
N THR A 36 -32.88 9.84 35.76
CA THR A 36 -33.32 10.77 36.80
C THR A 36 -32.59 12.10 36.68
N ASP A 37 -33.23 13.18 37.11
CA ASP A 37 -32.62 14.51 37.21
C ASP A 37 -31.85 14.72 38.53
N GLU A 38 -31.59 13.63 39.29
CA GLU A 38 -30.86 13.70 40.55
C GLU A 38 -29.35 13.84 40.30
N THR A 39 -28.73 14.73 41.08
CA THR A 39 -27.30 15.05 41.02
C THR A 39 -26.51 14.37 42.13
N VAL A 40 -25.20 14.19 41.93
CA VAL A 40 -24.28 13.56 42.91
C VAL A 40 -23.97 14.39 44.16
N GLY A 41 -24.52 15.62 44.28
CA GLY A 41 -24.48 16.43 45.50
C GLY A 41 -23.23 17.31 45.69
N HIS A 42 -22.37 17.39 44.67
CA HIS A 42 -21.22 18.30 44.64
C HIS A 42 -21.22 19.11 43.35
N ALA A 43 -20.90 20.40 43.48
CA ALA A 43 -20.79 21.33 42.35
C ALA A 43 -19.33 21.73 42.16
N PHE A 44 -18.85 21.64 40.92
CA PHE A 44 -17.53 22.09 40.52
C PHE A 44 -17.68 23.20 39.49
N ASP A 45 -17.29 24.43 39.85
CA ASP A 45 -17.38 25.61 38.97
C ASP A 45 -18.80 25.84 38.40
N GLY A 46 -19.82 25.62 39.24
CA GLY A 46 -21.23 25.75 38.85
C GLY A 46 -21.78 24.61 37.99
N ILE A 47 -21.00 23.55 37.75
CA ILE A 47 -21.42 22.33 37.05
C ILE A 47 -21.72 21.24 38.09
N GLU A 48 -22.87 20.59 37.95
CA GLU A 48 -23.30 19.43 38.73
C GLU A 48 -23.49 18.23 37.80
N GLU A 49 -23.17 17.02 38.30
CA GLU A 49 -23.24 15.79 37.52
C GLU A 49 -24.49 14.98 37.88
N TYR A 50 -25.23 14.52 36.87
CA TYR A 50 -26.35 13.60 37.05
C TYR A 50 -25.89 12.17 37.31
N ASP A 51 -26.55 11.49 38.24
CA ASP A 51 -26.32 10.08 38.54
C ASP A 51 -27.19 9.17 37.65
N ASN A 52 -26.97 9.25 36.34
CA ASN A 52 -27.76 8.52 35.35
C ASN A 52 -27.15 7.17 34.95
N PRO A 53 -27.99 6.15 34.63
CA PRO A 53 -27.48 4.89 34.13
C PRO A 53 -26.90 5.00 32.72
N LEU A 54 -25.98 4.09 32.42
CA LEU A 54 -25.42 3.98 31.08
C LEU A 54 -26.53 3.68 30.06
N PRO A 55 -26.59 4.40 28.92
CA PRO A 55 -27.57 4.09 27.88
C PRO A 55 -27.44 2.63 27.43
N LYS A 56 -28.56 1.90 27.40
CA LYS A 56 -28.58 0.46 27.08
C LYS A 56 -27.91 0.15 25.73
N TRP A 57 -28.14 0.99 24.72
CA TRP A 57 -27.52 0.83 23.40
C TRP A 57 -26.00 0.97 23.45
N TRP A 58 -25.49 1.92 24.24
CA TRP A 58 -24.06 2.17 24.39
C TRP A 58 -23.39 0.98 25.10
N PHE A 59 -24.02 0.46 26.16
CA PHE A 59 -23.54 -0.72 26.86
C PHE A 59 -23.42 -1.92 25.90
N TRP A 60 -24.47 -2.20 25.12
CA TRP A 60 -24.46 -3.33 24.20
C TRP A 60 -23.48 -3.12 23.04
N LEU A 61 -23.27 -1.89 22.57
CA LEU A 61 -22.22 -1.56 21.61
C LEU A 61 -20.84 -1.87 22.19
N PHE A 62 -20.56 -1.45 23.43
CA PHE A 62 -19.29 -1.71 24.10
C PHE A 62 -19.05 -3.22 24.29
N VAL A 63 -20.08 -3.96 24.69
CA VAL A 63 -19.99 -5.44 24.76
C VAL A 63 -19.73 -6.04 23.39
N GLY A 64 -20.38 -5.52 22.34
CA GLY A 64 -20.16 -5.94 20.96
C GLY A 64 -18.72 -5.74 20.50
N THR A 65 -18.07 -4.63 20.85
CA THR A 65 -16.65 -4.40 20.49
C THR A 65 -15.70 -5.32 21.24
N ILE A 66 -15.98 -5.67 22.51
CA ILE A 66 -15.21 -6.69 23.25
C ILE A 66 -15.31 -8.05 22.56
N ILE A 67 -16.53 -8.48 22.22
CA ILE A 67 -16.77 -9.76 21.54
C ILE A 67 -16.06 -9.77 20.17
N PHE A 68 -16.18 -8.68 19.42
CA PHE A 68 -15.49 -8.53 18.14
C PHE A 68 -13.97 -8.61 18.31
N ALA A 69 -13.39 -7.92 19.29
CA ALA A 69 -11.95 -7.94 19.55
C ALA A 69 -11.46 -9.35 19.89
N LEU A 70 -12.18 -10.09 20.74
CA LEU A 70 -11.84 -11.48 21.06
C LEU A 70 -11.94 -12.39 19.83
N GLY A 71 -13.01 -12.27 19.05
CA GLY A 71 -13.16 -13.02 17.80
C GLY A 71 -12.05 -12.69 16.79
N TYR A 72 -11.67 -11.42 16.67
CA TYR A 72 -10.59 -10.98 15.80
C TYR A 72 -9.24 -11.54 16.24
N LEU A 73 -8.92 -11.53 17.54
CA LEU A 73 -7.67 -12.09 18.09
C LEU A 73 -7.60 -13.61 17.96
N VAL A 74 -8.74 -14.30 17.89
CA VAL A 74 -8.79 -15.73 17.56
C VAL A 74 -8.47 -15.94 16.08
N LEU A 75 -9.09 -15.17 15.18
CA LEU A 75 -8.95 -15.33 13.74
C LEU A 75 -7.58 -14.88 13.20
N TYR A 76 -7.04 -13.78 13.72
CA TYR A 76 -5.84 -13.12 13.20
C TYR A 76 -4.66 -13.22 14.18
N PRO A 77 -3.41 -13.09 13.70
CA PRO A 77 -2.27 -12.92 14.57
C PRO A 77 -2.38 -11.60 15.36
N GLY A 78 -2.04 -11.66 16.64
CA GLY A 78 -2.11 -10.49 17.54
C GLY A 78 -1.75 -10.84 18.98
N LEU A 79 -2.05 -12.06 19.42
CA LEU A 79 -1.64 -12.59 20.73
C LEU A 79 -0.25 -13.21 20.68
N GLY A 80 0.79 -12.37 20.65
CA GLY A 80 2.18 -12.83 20.63
C GLY A 80 2.50 -13.65 19.38
N ASN A 81 2.91 -14.91 19.54
CA ASN A 81 3.18 -15.85 18.45
C ASN A 81 1.92 -16.60 17.94
N TRP A 82 0.73 -16.31 18.46
CA TRP A 82 -0.51 -16.84 17.91
C TRP A 82 -0.67 -16.40 16.45
N LYS A 83 -0.87 -17.36 15.54
CA LYS A 83 -0.93 -17.10 14.10
C LYS A 83 -2.34 -16.80 13.57
N GLY A 84 -3.36 -16.95 14.42
CA GLY A 84 -4.74 -16.92 13.98
C GLY A 84 -5.20 -18.25 13.37
N ILE A 85 -6.53 -18.43 13.30
CA ILE A 85 -7.19 -19.58 12.67
C ILE A 85 -8.06 -19.20 11.48
N LEU A 86 -7.82 -18.02 10.87
CA LEU A 86 -8.56 -17.57 9.70
C LEU A 86 -8.49 -18.63 8.58
N PRO A 87 -9.64 -19.15 8.10
CA PRO A 87 -9.66 -20.18 7.10
C PRO A 87 -9.11 -19.68 5.76
N GLY A 88 -8.58 -20.61 4.97
CA GLY A 88 -8.06 -20.35 3.64
C GLY A 88 -6.58 -19.97 3.58
N TYR A 89 -5.91 -19.66 4.69
CA TYR A 89 -4.47 -19.30 4.70
C TYR A 89 -3.56 -20.47 5.11
N SER A 90 -3.93 -21.70 4.74
CA SER A 90 -3.04 -22.86 4.90
C SER A 90 -1.97 -22.89 3.79
N TYR A 91 -2.36 -22.52 2.58
CA TYR A 91 -1.52 -22.48 1.39
C TYR A 91 -1.79 -21.20 0.58
N LEU A 92 -0.84 -20.84 -0.29
CA LEU A 92 -1.01 -19.81 -1.30
C LEU A 92 -2.15 -20.18 -2.25
N ASP A 93 -2.10 -21.41 -2.77
CA ASP A 93 -3.15 -22.07 -3.54
C ASP A 93 -3.58 -23.31 -2.75
N ASN A 94 -4.80 -23.31 -2.22
CA ASN A 94 -5.30 -24.41 -1.40
C ASN A 94 -5.62 -25.67 -2.23
N ASP A 95 -5.89 -25.52 -3.54
CA ASP A 95 -6.20 -26.65 -4.42
C ASP A 95 -4.92 -27.37 -4.84
N LYS A 96 -3.88 -26.60 -5.17
CA LYS A 96 -2.57 -27.12 -5.57
C LYS A 96 -1.61 -27.34 -4.39
N GLN A 97 -2.00 -26.97 -3.19
CA GLN A 97 -1.18 -27.00 -1.97
C GLN A 97 0.18 -26.30 -2.16
N THR A 98 0.18 -25.18 -2.89
CA THR A 98 1.40 -24.38 -3.08
C THR A 98 1.70 -23.62 -1.80
N GLU A 99 2.88 -23.82 -1.22
CA GLU A 99 3.26 -23.17 0.03
C GLU A 99 3.49 -21.66 -0.16
N PHE A 100 3.27 -20.88 0.91
CA PHE A 100 3.69 -19.49 0.96
C PHE A 100 5.22 -19.39 0.93
N SER A 101 5.76 -18.24 0.55
CA SER A 101 7.22 -18.06 0.37
C SER A 101 8.05 -18.37 1.63
N ASN A 102 7.47 -18.19 2.81
CA ASN A 102 8.12 -18.45 4.09
C ASN A 102 7.87 -19.86 4.66
N GLY A 103 7.12 -20.71 3.95
CA GLY A 103 6.79 -22.07 4.35
C GLY A 103 5.91 -22.18 5.61
N GLN A 104 5.27 -21.09 6.05
CA GLN A 104 4.43 -21.08 7.25
C GLN A 104 2.96 -20.86 6.89
N PRO A 105 2.03 -21.61 7.48
CA PRO A 105 0.60 -21.34 7.34
C PRO A 105 0.15 -20.22 8.29
N GLY A 106 -1.08 -19.74 8.08
CA GLY A 106 -1.73 -18.70 8.86
C GLY A 106 -1.85 -17.39 8.08
N TRP A 107 -2.72 -16.48 8.51
CA TRP A 107 -2.82 -15.18 7.87
C TRP A 107 -1.62 -14.31 8.25
N THR A 108 -1.04 -13.63 7.26
CA THR A 108 -0.12 -12.50 7.45
C THR A 108 -0.36 -11.49 6.34
N GLY A 109 0.05 -10.23 6.52
CA GLY A 109 -0.02 -9.24 5.45
C GLY A 109 0.78 -9.65 4.20
N VAL A 110 1.88 -10.38 4.38
CA VAL A 110 2.68 -10.92 3.27
C VAL A 110 1.93 -12.03 2.53
N HIS A 111 1.27 -12.95 3.24
CA HIS A 111 0.49 -14.03 2.63
C HIS A 111 -0.72 -13.51 1.86
N GLU A 112 -1.36 -12.45 2.35
CA GLU A 112 -2.44 -11.78 1.62
C GLU A 112 -1.93 -11.17 0.32
N TRP A 113 -0.82 -10.44 0.38
CA TRP A 113 -0.16 -9.88 -0.79
C TRP A 113 0.26 -10.97 -1.80
N GLU A 114 0.86 -12.07 -1.34
CA GLU A 114 1.25 -13.19 -2.22
C GLU A 114 0.03 -13.77 -2.95
N LYS A 115 -1.10 -13.96 -2.25
CA LYS A 115 -2.34 -14.41 -2.88
C LYS A 115 -2.89 -13.42 -3.89
N GLU A 116 -2.84 -12.14 -3.57
CA GLU A 116 -3.26 -11.08 -4.48
C GLU A 116 -2.41 -11.10 -5.76
N MET A 117 -1.08 -11.21 -5.62
CA MET A 117 -0.15 -11.30 -6.73
C MET A 117 -0.38 -12.58 -7.54
N ALA A 118 -0.54 -13.74 -6.91
CA ALA A 118 -0.82 -14.99 -7.62
C ALA A 118 -2.13 -14.92 -8.42
N LYS A 119 -3.17 -14.29 -7.87
CA LYS A 119 -4.44 -14.04 -8.56
C LYS A 119 -4.27 -13.06 -9.73
N ALA A 120 -3.47 -12.00 -9.54
CA ALA A 120 -3.16 -11.04 -10.57
C ALA A 120 -2.37 -11.69 -11.72
N ASP A 121 -1.36 -12.51 -11.41
CA ASP A 121 -0.55 -13.23 -12.38
C ASP A 121 -1.38 -14.25 -13.16
N ALA A 122 -2.26 -15.00 -12.50
CA ALA A 122 -3.16 -15.92 -13.18
C ALA A 122 -4.11 -15.19 -14.16
N ARG A 123 -4.54 -13.96 -13.83
CA ARG A 123 -5.46 -13.17 -14.65
C ARG A 123 -4.76 -12.39 -15.77
N PHE A 124 -3.63 -11.76 -15.48
CA PHE A 124 -2.95 -10.81 -16.36
C PHE A 124 -1.70 -11.40 -17.02
N GLY A 125 -1.10 -12.44 -16.45
CA GLY A 125 0.06 -13.14 -16.99
C GLY A 125 -0.12 -13.59 -18.45
N PRO A 126 -1.25 -14.19 -18.86
CA PRO A 126 -1.48 -14.55 -20.26
C PRO A 126 -1.46 -13.35 -21.22
N ILE A 127 -1.94 -12.18 -20.77
CA ILE A 127 -1.96 -10.95 -21.57
C ILE A 127 -0.53 -10.44 -21.75
N PHE A 128 0.27 -10.41 -20.67
CA PHE A 128 1.67 -10.04 -20.74
C PHE A 128 2.48 -11.02 -21.59
N ALA A 129 2.25 -12.32 -21.44
CA ALA A 129 2.92 -13.36 -22.23
C ALA A 129 2.61 -13.23 -23.73
N LYS A 130 1.35 -12.94 -24.09
CA LYS A 130 0.96 -12.66 -25.48
C LYS A 130 1.81 -11.53 -26.07
N PHE A 131 1.88 -10.37 -25.40
CA PHE A 131 2.62 -9.22 -25.92
C PHE A 131 4.14 -9.40 -25.86
N ALA A 132 4.65 -10.14 -24.88
CA ALA A 132 6.08 -10.45 -24.77
C ALA A 132 6.59 -11.34 -25.91
N ALA A 133 5.74 -12.19 -26.48
CA ALA A 133 6.08 -13.05 -27.61
C ALA A 133 6.01 -12.34 -28.98
N MET A 134 5.41 -11.15 -29.05
CA MET A 134 5.26 -10.39 -30.28
C MET A 134 6.49 -9.49 -30.55
N PRO A 135 6.88 -9.26 -31.82
CA PRO A 135 7.82 -8.19 -32.16
C PRO A 135 7.31 -6.83 -31.71
N ILE A 136 8.19 -5.93 -31.25
CA ILE A 136 7.81 -4.61 -30.70
C ILE A 136 6.97 -3.81 -31.71
N VAL A 137 7.32 -3.89 -33.00
CA VAL A 137 6.60 -3.22 -34.09
C VAL A 137 5.15 -3.69 -34.19
N ASP A 138 4.87 -4.96 -33.90
CA ASP A 138 3.52 -5.50 -33.94
C ASP A 138 2.75 -5.19 -32.65
N VAL A 139 3.43 -5.16 -31.50
CA VAL A 139 2.85 -4.67 -30.24
C VAL A 139 2.41 -3.21 -30.39
N ALA A 140 3.21 -2.37 -31.04
CA ALA A 140 2.86 -0.96 -31.29
C ALA A 140 1.64 -0.78 -32.20
N LYS A 141 1.25 -1.79 -32.98
CA LYS A 141 0.06 -1.76 -33.84
C LYS A 141 -1.21 -2.29 -33.15
N ASP A 142 -1.07 -3.02 -32.04
CA ASP A 142 -2.22 -3.56 -31.31
C ASP A 142 -2.86 -2.46 -30.44
N PRO A 143 -4.14 -2.08 -30.66
CA PRO A 143 -4.79 -1.00 -29.92
C PRO A 143 -4.97 -1.32 -28.43
N GLN A 144 -5.06 -2.59 -28.04
CA GLN A 144 -5.11 -2.99 -26.63
C GLN A 144 -3.75 -2.80 -25.97
N ALA A 145 -2.66 -3.15 -26.66
CA ALA A 145 -1.31 -2.92 -26.19
C ALA A 145 -1.01 -1.43 -26.02
N LEU A 146 -1.38 -0.60 -27.01
CA LEU A 146 -1.23 0.86 -26.92
C LEU A 146 -2.00 1.45 -25.73
N LYS A 147 -3.24 1.01 -25.49
CA LYS A 147 -4.03 1.48 -24.33
C LYS A 147 -3.41 1.04 -23.00
N MET A 148 -2.79 -0.14 -22.95
CA MET A 148 -2.05 -0.60 -21.77
C MET A 148 -0.76 0.21 -21.58
N GLY A 149 0.03 0.39 -22.64
CA GLY A 149 1.24 1.20 -22.66
C GLY A 149 0.99 2.65 -22.25
N ALA A 150 -0.09 3.27 -22.73
CA ALA A 150 -0.48 4.63 -22.33
C ALA A 150 -0.76 4.75 -20.82
N ARG A 151 -1.37 3.73 -20.20
CA ARG A 151 -1.56 3.71 -18.72
C ARG A 151 -0.22 3.57 -18.00
N LEU A 152 0.67 2.71 -18.48
CA LEU A 152 2.01 2.56 -17.92
C LEU A 152 2.81 3.87 -18.06
N PHE A 153 2.71 4.53 -19.20
CA PHE A 153 3.33 5.83 -19.46
C PHE A 153 2.82 6.90 -18.49
N ALA A 154 1.50 6.97 -18.29
CA ALA A 154 0.90 7.91 -17.35
C ALA A 154 1.44 7.75 -15.93
N SER A 155 1.57 6.50 -15.44
CA SER A 155 2.05 6.24 -14.08
C SER A 155 3.56 6.43 -13.91
N ASN A 156 4.36 6.06 -14.92
CA ASN A 156 5.80 5.88 -14.74
C ASN A 156 6.68 6.88 -15.52
N CYS A 157 6.14 7.53 -16.55
CA CYS A 157 6.94 8.34 -17.50
C CYS A 157 6.46 9.80 -17.60
N SER A 158 5.16 10.04 -17.37
CA SER A 158 4.53 11.34 -17.59
C SER A 158 5.08 12.47 -16.70
N VAL A 159 5.61 12.13 -15.53
CA VAL A 159 6.20 13.10 -14.59
C VAL A 159 7.36 13.87 -15.23
N CYS A 160 8.15 13.21 -16.09
CA CYS A 160 9.29 13.81 -16.78
C CYS A 160 8.97 14.18 -18.23
N HIS A 161 8.30 13.29 -18.96
CA HIS A 161 8.01 13.45 -20.38
C HIS A 161 6.69 14.18 -20.67
N GLY A 162 5.99 14.67 -19.65
CA GLY A 162 4.70 15.32 -19.80
C GLY A 162 3.54 14.33 -19.97
N SER A 163 2.32 14.77 -19.70
CA SER A 163 1.11 13.95 -19.84
C SER A 163 0.77 13.62 -21.30
N ASP A 164 1.20 14.46 -22.24
CA ASP A 164 1.06 14.28 -23.68
C ASP A 164 2.34 13.73 -24.36
N ALA A 165 3.32 13.30 -23.55
CA ALA A 165 4.62 12.79 -23.99
C ALA A 165 5.51 13.79 -24.75
N LYS A 166 5.20 15.10 -24.72
CA LYS A 166 5.96 16.13 -25.44
C LYS A 166 7.17 16.71 -24.70
N GLY A 167 7.45 16.20 -23.50
CA GLY A 167 8.60 16.63 -22.71
C GLY A 167 8.43 18.02 -22.12
N ALA A 168 9.56 18.56 -21.65
CA ALA A 168 9.70 19.88 -21.06
C ALA A 168 11.18 20.30 -21.18
N PHE A 169 11.54 21.48 -20.68
CA PHE A 169 12.95 21.85 -20.60
C PHE A 169 13.75 20.78 -19.84
N GLY A 170 14.80 20.25 -20.48
CA GLY A 170 15.62 19.15 -19.94
C GLY A 170 15.10 17.73 -20.21
N PHE A 171 13.87 17.57 -20.72
CA PHE A 171 13.25 16.26 -20.97
C PHE A 171 12.78 16.12 -22.43
N PRO A 172 13.20 15.08 -23.16
CA PRO A 172 12.86 14.92 -24.57
C PRO A 172 11.35 14.81 -24.86
N ASN A 173 10.94 15.33 -26.02
CA ASN A 173 9.67 15.01 -26.65
C ASN A 173 9.74 13.60 -27.24
N LEU A 174 8.80 12.73 -26.90
CA LEU A 174 8.74 11.35 -27.37
C LEU A 174 7.75 11.14 -28.52
N THR A 175 7.12 12.21 -29.00
CA THR A 175 6.10 12.20 -30.05
C THR A 175 6.58 12.72 -31.40
N ASP A 176 7.76 13.35 -31.44
CA ASP A 176 8.36 13.82 -32.69
C ASP A 176 9.27 12.76 -33.32
N ASN A 177 9.96 13.16 -34.39
CA ASN A 177 10.86 12.30 -35.13
C ASN A 177 12.34 12.52 -34.76
N ASP A 178 12.65 13.29 -33.71
CA ASP A 178 14.03 13.61 -33.31
C ASP A 178 14.48 12.73 -32.13
N TRP A 179 15.33 11.75 -32.44
CA TRP A 179 15.77 10.73 -31.48
C TRP A 179 17.25 10.83 -31.18
N ARG A 180 17.60 11.42 -30.02
CA ARG A 180 18.99 11.59 -29.56
C ARG A 180 19.83 10.31 -29.52
N TRP A 181 19.18 9.19 -29.21
CA TRP A 181 19.85 7.88 -29.05
C TRP A 181 19.47 6.88 -30.14
N GLY A 182 18.65 7.27 -31.11
CA GLY A 182 18.05 6.42 -32.15
C GLY A 182 16.59 6.04 -31.87
N GLY A 183 15.74 6.15 -32.90
CA GLY A 183 14.28 5.93 -32.83
C GLY A 183 13.80 4.53 -33.22
N GLU A 184 14.74 3.62 -33.51
CA GLU A 184 14.39 2.23 -33.81
C GLU A 184 13.82 1.51 -32.57
N PRO A 185 12.85 0.60 -32.72
CA PRO A 185 12.15 -0.03 -31.60
C PRO A 185 13.08 -0.67 -30.55
N GLU A 186 14.13 -1.36 -31.01
CA GLU A 186 15.10 -1.99 -30.11
C GLU A 186 15.97 -0.97 -29.37
N THR A 187 16.27 0.15 -30.00
CA THR A 187 17.03 1.25 -29.40
C THR A 187 16.22 2.00 -28.35
N ILE A 188 14.92 2.17 -28.57
CA ILE A 188 13.96 2.71 -27.59
C ILE A 188 13.85 1.75 -26.41
N LYS A 189 13.66 0.46 -26.66
CA LYS A 189 13.62 -0.56 -25.59
C LYS A 189 14.90 -0.57 -24.76
N THR A 190 16.07 -0.46 -25.40
CA THR A 190 17.36 -0.37 -24.71
C THR A 190 17.43 0.88 -23.82
N THR A 191 16.92 2.01 -24.31
CA THR A 191 16.83 3.25 -23.53
C THR A 191 15.93 3.11 -22.30
N ILE A 192 14.80 2.43 -22.41
CA ILE A 192 13.87 2.20 -21.30
C ILE A 192 14.44 1.22 -20.27
N MET A 193 15.01 0.10 -20.74
CA MET A 193 15.47 -0.99 -19.86
C MET A 193 16.84 -0.71 -19.22
N GLY A 194 17.76 -0.09 -19.97
CA GLY A 194 19.12 0.18 -19.53
C GLY A 194 19.36 1.61 -19.04
N GLY A 195 18.39 2.51 -19.24
CA GLY A 195 18.57 3.94 -19.02
C GLY A 195 19.55 4.58 -20.03
N ARG A 196 19.67 5.91 -19.97
CA ARG A 196 20.64 6.69 -20.75
C ARG A 196 21.20 7.82 -19.89
N HIS A 197 22.47 8.14 -20.10
CA HIS A 197 23.13 9.29 -19.49
C HIS A 197 23.85 10.07 -20.59
N GLY A 198 23.35 11.29 -20.88
CA GLY A 198 24.03 12.21 -21.79
C GLY A 198 25.11 12.98 -21.03
N VAL A 199 26.31 13.06 -21.59
CA VAL A 199 27.41 13.85 -21.03
C VAL A 199 27.84 14.86 -22.08
N MET A 200 27.58 16.14 -21.83
CA MET A 200 28.16 17.26 -22.57
C MET A 200 29.36 17.77 -21.78
N PRO A 201 30.61 17.60 -22.25
CA PRO A 201 31.78 18.10 -21.54
C PRO A 201 31.74 19.61 -21.36
N ALA A 202 32.27 20.10 -20.25
CA ALA A 202 32.45 21.53 -20.03
C ALA A 202 33.62 22.05 -20.88
N TRP A 203 33.34 23.01 -21.75
CA TRP A 203 34.33 23.54 -22.70
C TRP A 203 34.99 24.85 -22.25
N ALA A 204 34.49 25.51 -21.19
CA ALA A 204 34.95 26.84 -20.76
C ALA A 204 36.47 26.93 -20.56
N GLU A 205 37.08 25.99 -19.84
CA GLU A 205 38.53 25.95 -19.60
C GLU A 205 39.35 25.63 -20.87
N VAL A 206 38.74 25.04 -21.89
CA VAL A 206 39.42 24.59 -23.11
C VAL A 206 39.45 25.68 -24.17
N ILE A 207 38.34 26.39 -24.35
CA ILE A 207 38.18 27.39 -25.44
C ILE A 207 38.01 28.83 -24.92
N GLY A 208 37.93 29.02 -23.61
CA GLY A 208 37.70 30.32 -22.98
C GLY A 208 36.30 30.88 -23.24
N ASP A 209 35.95 31.95 -22.51
CA ASP A 209 34.61 32.57 -22.60
C ASP A 209 34.28 33.06 -24.02
N GLN A 210 35.26 33.65 -24.71
CA GLN A 210 35.06 34.11 -26.10
C GLN A 210 34.83 32.92 -27.04
N GLY A 211 35.61 31.84 -26.91
CA GLY A 211 35.42 30.64 -27.73
C GLY A 211 34.06 30.00 -27.50
N VAL A 212 33.57 29.98 -26.26
CA VAL A 212 32.20 29.52 -25.94
C VAL A 212 31.15 30.40 -26.65
N ALA A 213 31.30 31.72 -26.61
CA ALA A 213 30.39 32.63 -27.29
C ALA A 213 30.39 32.43 -28.81
N ASP A 214 31.58 32.27 -29.41
CA ASP A 214 31.74 32.08 -30.85
C ASP A 214 31.12 30.76 -31.33
N VAL A 215 31.35 29.64 -30.63
CA VAL A 215 30.74 28.35 -31.00
C VAL A 215 29.24 28.32 -30.74
N ALA A 216 28.77 29.00 -29.69
CA ALA A 216 27.33 29.14 -29.45
C ALA A 216 26.67 29.95 -30.56
N ALA A 217 27.27 31.06 -31.00
CA ALA A 217 26.77 31.88 -32.10
C ALA A 217 26.81 31.17 -33.46
N PHE A 218 27.71 30.20 -33.64
CA PHE A 218 27.78 29.39 -34.87
C PHE A 218 26.68 28.31 -34.93
N VAL A 219 26.30 27.74 -33.79
CA VAL A 219 25.32 26.64 -33.71
C VAL A 219 23.87 27.15 -33.75
N VAL A 220 23.64 28.37 -33.24
CA VAL A 220 22.34 29.07 -33.25
C VAL A 220 22.07 29.68 -34.63
#